data_AF-A0A699X7X6-F1
#
_entry.id   AF-A0A699X7X6-F1
#
_cell.length_a   1.000
_cell.length_b   1.000
_cell.length_c   1.000
_cell.angle_alpha   90.00
_cell.angle_beta   90.00
_cell.angle_gamma   90.00
#
_symmetry.space_group_name_H-M   'P 1'
#
loop_
_entity.id
_entity.type
_entity.pdbx_description
1 polymer ?
#
loop_
_entity_poly.entity_id
_entity_poly.type
_entity_poly.pdbx_seq_one_letter_code
_entity_poly.pdbx_strand_id
1 'polypeptide(L)'
;RRSQTNPQPTLTQEDVDQLVPDGIKAAIRDERERVRREATRARGPIGGPTAAPMARECSFAGFMKCGPTQFHGTEGDVGLVRWFEKMENTFEI
;
A
#
# COMPACT_ATOMS: atom_id res chain seq x y z
N ARG A 1 -46.12 -32.94 7.76
CA ARG A 1 -44.65 -32.76 7.75
C ARG A 1 -44.33 -31.70 6.70
N ARG A 2 -44.10 -30.44 7.08
CA ARG A 2 -43.75 -29.39 6.09
C ARG A 2 -42.27 -29.56 5.75
N SER A 3 -41.97 -29.90 4.51
CA SER A 3 -40.59 -29.91 4.00
C SER A 3 -40.10 -28.46 3.94
N GLN A 4 -39.24 -28.06 4.88
CA GLN A 4 -38.48 -26.82 4.74
C GLN A 4 -37.39 -27.07 3.70
N THR A 5 -37.54 -26.49 2.51
CA THR A 5 -36.44 -26.43 1.54
C THR A 5 -35.49 -25.36 2.05
N ASN A 6 -34.29 -25.75 2.48
CA ASN A 6 -33.21 -24.82 2.76
C ASN A 6 -32.57 -24.46 1.40
N PRO A 7 -32.77 -23.25 0.84
CA PRO A 7 -32.10 -22.87 -0.38
C PRO A 7 -30.60 -22.71 -0.07
N GLN A 8 -29.80 -23.69 -0.48
CA GLN A 8 -28.35 -23.50 -0.54
C GLN A 8 -28.07 -22.40 -1.57
N PRO A 9 -27.23 -21.40 -1.26
CA PRO A 9 -26.80 -20.42 -2.23
C PRO A 9 -26.14 -21.12 -3.42
N THR A 10 -26.70 -20.97 -4.60
CA THR A 10 -26.06 -21.43 -5.84
C THR A 10 -24.91 -20.46 -6.14
N LEU A 11 -23.70 -20.80 -5.69
CA LEU A 11 -22.49 -20.08 -6.07
C LEU A 11 -22.24 -20.29 -7.56
N THR A 12 -22.30 -19.20 -8.33
CA THR A 12 -22.08 -19.20 -9.77
C THR A 12 -20.59 -19.13 -10.08
N GLN A 13 -20.19 -19.50 -11.30
CA GLN A 13 -18.79 -19.38 -11.73
C GLN A 13 -18.32 -17.91 -11.69
N GLU A 14 -19.22 -16.97 -11.96
CA GLU A 14 -18.94 -15.53 -11.84
C GLU A 14 -18.60 -15.13 -10.39
N ASP A 15 -19.28 -15.69 -9.39
CA ASP A 15 -18.97 -15.44 -7.98
C ASP A 15 -17.56 -15.95 -7.61
N VAL A 16 -17.15 -17.07 -8.20
CA VAL A 16 -15.81 -17.64 -8.01
C VAL A 16 -14.75 -16.79 -8.71
N ASP A 17 -15.03 -16.34 -9.94
CA ASP A 17 -14.11 -15.53 -10.73
C ASP A 17 -13.88 -14.14 -10.11
N GLN A 18 -14.88 -13.61 -9.38
CA GLN A 18 -14.78 -12.33 -8.66
C GLN A 18 -14.11 -12.44 -7.29
N LEU A 19 -13.97 -13.64 -6.74
CA LEU A 19 -13.38 -13.86 -5.42
C LEU A 19 -11.91 -13.39 -5.35
N VAL A 20 -11.15 -13.63 -6.41
CA VAL A 20 -9.74 -13.25 -6.51
C VAL A 20 -9.57 -11.72 -6.56
N PRO A 21 -10.18 -10.97 -7.50
CA PRO A 21 -10.05 -9.52 -7.55
C PRO A 21 -10.62 -8.84 -6.30
N ASP A 22 -11.71 -9.36 -5.72
CA ASP A 22 -12.25 -8.82 -4.47
C ASP A 22 -11.31 -9.06 -3.28
N GLY A 23 -10.66 -10.22 -3.22
CA GLY A 23 -9.62 -10.51 -2.24
C GLY A 23 -8.45 -9.53 -2.33
N ILE A 24 -7.96 -9.26 -3.55
CA ILE A 24 -6.88 -8.28 -3.78
C ILE A 24 -7.31 -6.88 -3.36
N LYS A 25 -8.52 -6.45 -3.76
CA LYS A 25 -9.07 -5.14 -3.40
C LYS A 25 -9.25 -4.98 -1.88
N ALA A 26 -9.68 -6.04 -1.19
CA ALA A 26 -9.80 -6.07 0.25
C ALA A 26 -8.43 -5.97 0.95
N ALA A 27 -7.43 -6.72 0.48
CA ALA A 27 -6.07 -6.69 1.02
C ALA A 27 -5.41 -5.31 0.86
N ILE A 28 -5.54 -4.66 -0.31
CA ILE A 28 -5.04 -3.29 -0.53
C ILE A 28 -5.70 -2.31 0.44
N ARG A 29 -7.01 -2.43 0.67
CA ARG A 29 -7.74 -1.57 1.60
C ARG A 29 -7.26 -1.76 3.04
N ASP A 30 -7.06 -3.01 3.47
CA ASP A 30 -6.56 -3.34 4.80
C ASP A 30 -5.14 -2.80 5.03
N GLU A 31 -4.26 -2.97 4.05
CA GLU A 31 -2.89 -2.44 4.10
C GLU A 31 -2.90 -0.91 4.25
N ARG A 32 -3.73 -0.20 3.46
CA ARG A 32 -3.88 1.26 3.57
C ARG A 32 -4.41 1.69 4.93
N GLU A 33 -5.29 0.90 5.54
CA GLU A 33 -5.81 1.14 6.88
C GLU A 33 -4.72 0.96 7.93
N ARG A 34 -3.96 -0.14 7.84
CA ARG A 34 -2.84 -0.44 8.73
C ARG A 34 -1.78 0.67 8.68
N VAL A 35 -1.35 1.06 7.49
CA VAL A 35 -0.39 2.16 7.29
C VAL A 35 -0.87 3.45 7.94
N ARG A 36 -2.16 3.79 7.82
CA ARG A 36 -2.70 5.00 8.45
C ARG A 36 -2.71 4.91 9.98
N ARG A 37 -3.06 3.75 10.54
CA ARG A 37 -3.05 3.53 11.99
C ARG A 37 -1.63 3.62 12.54
N GLU A 38 -0.65 3.04 11.86
CA GLU A 38 0.76 3.14 12.22
C GLU A 38 1.27 4.58 12.12
N ALA A 39 0.91 5.32 11.06
CA ALA A 39 1.25 6.75 10.95
C ALA A 39 0.64 7.58 12.09
N THR A 40 -0.58 7.25 12.51
CA THR A 40 -1.24 7.90 13.66
C THR A 40 -0.57 7.53 14.99
N ARG A 41 -0.15 6.27 15.15
CA ARG A 41 0.59 5.80 16.32
C ARG A 41 1.97 6.44 16.43
N ALA A 42 2.69 6.53 15.31
CA ALA A 42 3.99 7.18 15.21
C ALA A 42 3.93 8.69 15.51
N ARG A 43 2.77 9.32 15.24
CA ARG A 43 2.56 10.76 15.50
C ARG A 43 2.33 11.08 16.99
N GLY A 44 2.10 10.08 17.85
CA GLY A 44 1.88 10.27 19.28
C GLY A 44 0.62 11.09 19.62
N PRO A 45 0.20 11.17 20.89
CA PRO A 45 -0.86 12.09 21.30
C PRO A 45 -0.43 13.52 20.95
N ILE A 46 -1.29 14.27 20.27
CA ILE A 46 -1.08 15.65 19.85
C ILE A 46 -0.60 16.48 21.05
N GLY A 47 0.71 16.73 21.13
CA GLY A 47 1.32 17.39 22.28
C GLY A 47 2.74 17.89 22.02
N GLY A 48 2.87 19.16 21.66
CA GLY A 48 4.07 19.98 21.88
C GLY A 48 5.12 20.01 20.75
N PRO A 49 5.78 21.17 20.53
CA PRO A 49 6.72 21.38 19.44
C PRO A 49 8.09 20.79 19.80
N THR A 50 8.29 19.53 19.48
CA THR A 50 9.62 19.03 19.13
C THR A 50 9.42 18.17 17.91
N ALA A 51 9.36 18.86 16.77
CA ALA A 51 9.42 18.22 15.48
C ALA A 51 10.80 17.57 15.36
N ALA A 52 10.90 16.31 15.79
CA ALA A 52 11.64 15.34 15.00
C ALA A 52 11.28 15.66 13.54
N PRO A 53 12.26 15.83 12.62
CA PRO A 53 11.96 16.29 11.28
C PRO A 53 10.87 15.35 10.78
N MET A 54 9.65 15.90 10.64
CA MET A 54 8.52 15.11 10.18
C MET A 54 9.06 14.43 8.95
N ALA A 55 9.04 13.09 8.93
CA ALA A 55 9.30 12.35 7.71
C ALA A 55 8.32 12.93 6.71
N ARG A 56 8.82 13.90 5.95
CA ARG A 56 8.03 14.81 5.13
C ARG A 56 7.28 13.88 4.23
N GLU A 57 5.96 13.86 4.32
CA GLU A 57 5.12 12.91 3.58
C GLU A 57 5.61 12.91 2.14
N CYS A 58 6.37 11.87 1.79
CA CYS A 58 7.20 11.89 0.60
C CYS A 58 6.26 11.52 -0.54
N SER A 59 5.55 12.50 -1.06
CA SER A 59 4.69 12.30 -2.21
C SER A 59 5.54 12.02 -3.44
N PHE A 60 5.03 11.23 -4.39
CA PHE A 60 5.70 11.01 -5.67
C PHE A 60 6.12 12.33 -6.34
N ALA A 61 5.24 13.35 -6.29
CA ALA A 61 5.55 14.68 -6.80
C ALA A 61 6.69 15.37 -6.03
N GLY A 62 6.76 15.20 -4.71
CA GLY A 62 7.86 15.69 -3.88
C GLY A 62 9.18 14.99 -4.22
N PHE A 63 9.15 13.67 -4.39
CA PHE A 63 10.30 12.87 -4.78
C PHE A 63 10.82 13.28 -6.18
N MET A 64 9.94 13.46 -7.16
CA MET A 64 10.35 13.91 -8.50
C MET A 64 10.98 15.31 -8.51
N LYS A 65 10.58 16.20 -7.60
CA LYS A 65 11.20 17.53 -7.44
C LYS A 65 12.64 17.47 -6.91
N CYS A 66 13.04 16.38 -6.25
CA CYS A 66 14.42 16.17 -5.81
C CYS A 66 15.36 15.74 -6.95
N GLY A 67 14.84 15.56 -8.18
CA GLY A 67 15.63 15.22 -9.35
C GLY A 67 16.27 13.82 -9.25
N PRO A 68 15.48 12.75 -9.06
CA PRO A 68 16.03 11.42 -8.95
C PRO A 68 16.72 11.00 -10.26
N THR A 69 17.76 10.16 -10.16
CA THR A 69 18.46 9.65 -11.35
C THR A 69 17.48 8.87 -12.23
N GLN A 70 17.54 9.01 -13.56
CA GLN A 70 16.55 8.36 -14.42
C GLN A 70 16.61 6.82 -14.32
N PHE A 71 15.45 6.17 -14.19
CA PHE A 71 15.33 4.71 -14.25
C PHE A 71 15.33 4.24 -15.71
N HIS A 72 16.22 3.31 -16.05
CA HIS A 72 16.35 2.70 -17.38
C HIS A 72 16.21 1.17 -17.38
N GLY A 73 15.73 0.58 -16.28
CA GLY A 73 15.67 -0.87 -16.15
C GLY A 73 14.57 -1.49 -17.02
N THR A 74 14.90 -2.63 -17.64
CA THR A 74 13.95 -3.51 -18.34
C THR A 74 13.46 -4.67 -17.48
N GLU A 75 14.02 -4.81 -16.27
CA GLU A 75 13.76 -5.89 -15.30
C GLU A 75 12.42 -5.74 -14.56
N GLY A 76 11.53 -4.83 -14.99
CA GLY A 76 10.23 -4.61 -14.37
C GLY A 76 10.31 -4.08 -12.94
N ASP A 77 9.50 -4.66 -12.05
CA ASP A 77 9.41 -4.31 -10.64
C ASP A 77 10.72 -4.53 -9.87
N VAL A 78 11.44 -5.61 -10.17
CA VAL A 78 12.76 -5.92 -9.58
C VAL A 78 13.76 -4.80 -9.92
N GLY A 79 13.76 -4.34 -11.17
CA GLY A 79 14.61 -3.22 -11.59
C GLY A 79 14.26 -1.93 -10.86
N LEU A 80 12.97 -1.67 -10.68
CA LEU A 80 12.47 -0.47 -10.00
C LEU A 80 12.87 -0.46 -8.52
N VAL A 81 12.72 -1.58 -7.81
CA VAL A 81 13.12 -1.72 -6.40
C VAL A 81 14.61 -1.45 -6.23
N ARG A 82 15.45 -2.10 -7.05
CA ARG A 82 16.91 -1.91 -7.02
C ARG A 82 17.32 -0.46 -7.30
N TRP A 83 16.60 0.23 -8.18
CA TRP A 83 16.84 1.65 -8.45
C TRP A 83 16.47 2.54 -7.26
N PHE A 84 15.37 2.27 -6.55
CA PHE A 84 15.03 2.98 -5.32
C PHE A 84 16.09 2.79 -4.23
N GLU A 85 16.56 1.56 -4.01
CA GLU A 85 17.65 1.27 -3.04
C GLU A 85 18.93 2.05 -3.37
N LYS A 86 19.28 2.16 -4.66
CA LYS A 86 20.44 2.96 -5.10
C LYS A 86 20.24 4.46 -4.83
N MET A 87 19.02 4.98 -4.99
CA MET A 87 18.70 6.36 -4.69
C MET A 87 18.80 6.65 -3.19
N GLU A 88 18.32 5.75 -2.34
CA GLU A 88 18.42 5.88 -0.87
C GLU A 88 19.88 5.98 -0.40
N ASN A 89 20.78 5.12 -0.92
CA ASN A 89 22.21 5.19 -0.61
C ASN A 89 22.92 6.44 -1.18
N THR A 90 22.33 7.15 -2.14
CA THR A 90 22.88 8.42 -2.66
C THR A 90 22.53 9.60 -1.77
N PHE A 91 21.49 9.47 -0.93
CA PHE A 91 21.04 10.51 0.01
C PHE A 91 21.56 10.34 1.44
N GLU A 92 22.22 9.21 1.77
CA GLU A 92 22.93 9.04 3.04
C GLU A 92 24.35 9.66 2.93
N ILE A 93 24.59 10.73 3.71
CA ILE A 93 25.91 11.33 4.00
C ILE A 93 26.16 11.19 5.50
#